data_AF-G5RRP9-F1
#
_entry.id   AF-G5RRP9-F1
#
_cell.length_a   1.000
_cell.length_b   1.000
_cell.length_c   1.000
_cell.angle_alpha   90.00
_cell.angle_beta   90.00
_cell.angle_gamma   90.00
#
_symmetry.space_group_name_H-M   'P 1'
#
loop_
_entity.id
_entity.type
_entity.pdbx_description
1 polymer ?
#
loop_
_entity_poly.entity_id
_entity_poly.type
_entity_poly.pdbx_seq_one_letter_code
_entity_poly.pdbx_strand_id
1 'polypeptide(L)' 'MQTSPLLTQLMEALRCLPGVGPKSAQRMAFTLLQRDRSGGMRLAQALASPPYADRWRRR' A
#
# COMPACT_ATOMS: atom_id res chain seq x y z
N MET A 1 -2.81 18.95 -10.40
CA MET A 1 -3.57 18.63 -9.17
C MET A 1 -2.60 18.61 -8.01
N GLN A 2 -2.73 19.52 -7.05
CA GLN A 2 -1.91 19.47 -5.83
C GLN A 2 -2.47 18.38 -4.91
N THR A 3 -1.74 17.28 -4.78
CA THR A 3 -2.04 16.22 -3.81
C THR A 3 -1.30 16.52 -2.52
N SER A 4 -1.93 16.23 -1.37
CA SER A 4 -1.27 16.35 -0.07
C SER A 4 0.05 15.55 -0.07
N PRO A 5 1.13 16.05 0.55
CA PRO A 5 2.41 15.32 0.63
C PRO A 5 2.25 13.89 1.17
N LEU A 6 1.35 13.68 2.13
CA LEU A 6 1.05 12.35 2.69
C LEU A 6 0.39 11.41 1.68
N LEU A 7 -0.48 11.95 0.81
CA LEU A 7 -1.11 11.15 -0.25
C LEU A 7 -0.07 10.73 -1.29
N THR A 8 0.86 11.62 -1.63
CA THR A 8 1.98 11.31 -2.52
C THR A 8 2.89 10.22 -1.94
N GLN A 9 3.22 10.30 -0.65
CA GLN A 9 3.98 9.25 0.02
C GLN A 9 3.26 7.90 0.01
N LEU A 10 1.94 7.87 0.23
CA LEU A 10 1.15 6.64 0.14
C LEU A 10 1.18 6.06 -1.29
N MET A 11 1.02 6.91 -2.31
CA MET A 11 1.10 6.47 -3.71
C MET A 11 2.47 5.87 -4.02
N GLU A 12 3.56 6.51 -3.59
CA GLU A 12 4.92 5.98 -3.78
C GLU A 12 5.14 4.67 -3.01
N ALA A 13 4.65 4.55 -1.78
CA ALA A 13 4.72 3.31 -1.02
C ALA A 13 4.00 2.14 -1.72
N LEU A 14 2.87 2.40 -2.39
CA LEU A 14 2.14 1.37 -3.14
C LEU A 14 2.89 0.88 -4.40
N ARG A 15 3.84 1.66 -4.92
CA ARG A 15 4.62 1.31 -6.12
C ARG A 15 5.70 0.25 -5.88
N CYS A 16 5.96 -0.13 -4.63
CA CYS A 16 6.84 -1.26 -4.34
C CYS A 16 6.20 -2.62 -4.72
N LEU A 17 4.89 -2.65 -4.93
CA LEU A 17 4.15 -3.85 -5.31
C LEU A 17 4.38 -4.18 -6.80
N PRO A 18 4.56 -5.48 -7.15
CA PRO A 18 4.74 -5.88 -8.54
C PRO A 18 3.50 -5.53 -9.38
N GLY A 19 3.71 -4.92 -10.55
CA GLY A 19 2.62 -4.52 -11.45
C GLY A 19 1.87 -3.23 -11.05
N VAL A 20 2.29 -2.53 -9.98
CA VAL A 20 1.65 -1.28 -9.55
C VAL A 20 2.43 -0.06 -10.06
N GLY A 21 1.99 0.48 -11.20
CA GLY A 21 2.49 1.76 -11.74
C GLY A 21 1.78 3.00 -11.16
N PRO A 22 2.21 4.23 -11.52
CA PRO A 22 1.73 5.49 -10.94
C PRO A 22 0.20 5.66 -10.96
N LYS A 23 -0.43 5.38 -12.11
CA LYS A 23 -1.89 5.48 -12.27
C LYS A 23 -2.65 4.47 -11.43
N SER A 24 -2.08 3.27 -11.25
CA SER A 24 -2.67 2.24 -10.39
C SER A 24 -2.52 2.60 -8.92
N ALA A 25 -1.33 3.04 -8.50
CA ALA A 25 -1.07 3.52 -7.14
C ALA A 25 -2.00 4.66 -6.73
N GLN A 26 -2.19 5.64 -7.62
CA GLN A 26 -3.15 6.73 -7.41
C GLN A 26 -4.57 6.19 -7.17
N ARG A 27 -5.06 5.31 -8.05
CA ARG A 27 -6.42 4.71 -7.92
C ARG A 27 -6.57 3.91 -6.63
N MET A 28 -5.54 3.16 -6.25
CA MET A 28 -5.52 2.38 -5.01
C MET A 28 -5.57 3.30 -3.79
N ALA A 29 -4.73 4.34 -3.73
CA ALA A 29 -4.71 5.30 -2.63
C ALA A 29 -6.08 6.00 -2.46
N PHE A 30 -6.69 6.48 -3.55
CA PHE A 30 -8.02 7.09 -3.47
C PHE A 30 -9.10 6.10 -3.04
N THR A 31 -9.09 4.88 -3.57
CA THR A 31 -10.06 3.85 -3.18
C THR A 31 -9.95 3.51 -1.69
N LEU A 32 -8.74 3.30 -1.18
CA LEU A 32 -8.52 3.00 0.24
C LEU A 32 -8.98 4.14 1.14
N LEU A 33 -8.68 5.39 0.80
CA LEU A 33 -9.02 6.53 1.66
C LEU A 33 -10.51 6.88 1.60
N GLN A 34 -11.17 6.74 0.45
CA GLN A 34 -12.57 7.14 0.27
C GLN A 34 -13.57 6.02 0.55
N ARG A 35 -13.21 4.76 0.27
CA ARG A 35 -14.16 3.63 0.28
C ARG A 35 -13.78 2.52 1.24
N ASP A 36 -12.50 2.30 1.53
CA ASP A 36 -12.06 1.16 2.34
C ASP A 36 -10.90 1.48 3.28
N ARG A 37 -11.14 2.45 4.18
CA ARG A 37 -10.11 2.90 5.13
C ARG A 37 -9.73 1.81 6.13
N SER A 38 -10.69 0.99 6.52
CA SER A 38 -10.46 -0.17 7.40
C SER A 38 -9.63 -1.26 6.71
N GLY A 39 -9.89 -1.54 5.43
CA GLY A 39 -9.05 -2.42 4.62
C GLY A 39 -7.61 -1.93 4.51
N GLY A 40 -7.40 -0.63 4.29
CA GLY A 40 -6.07 -0.02 4.30
C GLY A 40 -5.32 -0.19 5.62
N MET A 41 -6.01 -0.04 6.76
CA MET A 41 -5.41 -0.27 8.08
C MET A 41 -5.05 -1.74 8.31
N ARG A 42 -5.91 -2.68 7.89
CA ARG A 42 -5.60 -4.12 7.95
C ARG A 42 -4.39 -4.48 7.09
N LEU A 43 -4.30 -3.91 5.88
CA LEU A 43 -3.14 -4.09 5.02
C LEU A 43 -1.86 -3.59 5.70
N ALA A 44 -1.88 -2.39 6.26
CA ALA A 44 -0.74 -1.83 6.98
C ALA A 44 -0.33 -2.71 8.18
N GLN A 45 -1.30 -3.23 8.94
CA GLN A 45 -1.05 -4.15 10.05
C GLN A 45 -0.47 -5.49 9.57
N ALA A 46 -0.98 -6.05 8.47
CA ALA A 46 -0.48 -7.31 7.92
C ALA A 46 0.96 -7.17 7.39
N LEU A 47 1.32 -5.99 6.86
CA LEU A 47 2.68 -5.67 6.41
C LEU A 47 3.63 -5.39 7.59
N ALA A 48 3.14 -4.71 8.63
CA ALA A 48 3.92 -4.37 9.83
C ALA A 48 4.10 -5.55 10.78
N SER A 49 3.12 -6.45 10.83
CA SER A 49 3.23 -7.72 11.57
C SER A 49 4.14 -8.66 10.77
N PRO A 50 5.22 -9.22 11.37
CA PRO A 50 6.09 -10.15 10.67
C PRO A 50 5.72 -11.62 10.98
N PRO A 51 5.00 -12.33 10.08
CA PRO A 51 4.88 -13.79 10.15
C PRO A 51 5.74 -14.54 9.11
N TYR A 52 6.50 -13.84 8.25
CA TYR A 52 7.12 -14.45 7.05
C TYR A 52 8.65 -14.52 7.03
N ALA A 53 9.37 -13.96 8.00
CA ALA A 53 10.83 -13.98 8.03
C ALA A 53 11.42 -15.41 7.96
N ASP A 54 10.68 -16.41 8.46
CA ASP A 54 11.17 -17.79 8.54
C ASP A 54 10.71 -18.72 7.40
N ARG A 55 9.62 -18.39 6.69
CA ARG A 55 9.02 -19.33 5.69
C ARG A 55 9.47 -19.07 4.25
N TRP A 56 9.80 -17.83 3.90
CA TRP A 56 10.19 -17.46 2.51
C TRP A 56 11.69 -17.60 2.23
N ARG A 57 12.50 -17.92 3.25
CA ARG A 57 13.96 -18.09 3.13
C ARG A 57 14.39 -19.56 2.84
N ARG A 58 13.44 -20.51 2.80
CA ARG A 58 13.70 -21.95 2.57
C ARG A 58 13.11 -22.50 1.25
N ARG A 59 12.99 -21.67 0.22
CA ARG A 59 12.76 -22.12 -1.15
C ARG A 59 13.66 -21.37 -2.10
#